data_AF-A0AAV9X3S2-F1
#
_entry.id   AF-A0AAV9X3S2-F1
#
_cell.length_a   1.000
_cell.length_b   1.000
_cell.length_c   1.000
_cell.angle_alpha   90.00
_cell.angle_beta   90.00
_cell.angle_gamma   90.00
#
_symmetry.space_group_name_H-M   'P 1'
#
loop_
_entity.id
_entity.type
_entity.pdbx_description
1 polymer ?
#
loop_
_entity_poly.entity_id
_entity_poly.type
_entity_poly.pdbx_seq_one_letter_code
_entity_poly.pdbx_strand_id
1 'polypeptide(L)'
;MTVTFTLTNNTAHVTLTTIIGFLDPAGMTNYPSSIAPGTSGTFVGHEFGDFITFSLSNSAYPSRTYPALRVRWVQNPVGVNAGPQWQWQSTPVPTDVYADDTNSVTTNTVYLNDVSGSKAKRSPAEINQRDIQVKRSAEAAAEEIKAKRAEGLNLRFNRH
;
A
#
# COMPACT_ATOMS: atom_id res chain seq x y z
N MET A 1 -5.12 29.99 0.56
CA MET A 1 -3.72 29.73 0.97
C MET A 1 -3.30 28.51 0.19
N THR A 2 -2.20 28.56 -0.56
CA THR A 2 -1.75 27.38 -1.32
C THR A 2 -0.83 26.51 -0.47
N VAL A 3 -0.93 25.19 -0.65
CA VAL A 3 -0.03 24.24 -0.03
C VAL A 3 0.64 23.39 -1.09
N THR A 4 1.97 23.31 -1.02
CA THR A 4 2.77 22.45 -1.88
C THR A 4 3.11 21.16 -1.16
N PHE A 5 2.85 20.03 -1.80
CA PHE A 5 3.25 18.71 -1.32
C PHE A 5 3.81 17.88 -2.47
N THR A 6 4.49 16.79 -2.14
CA THR A 6 5.23 15.94 -3.08
C THR A 6 4.79 14.48 -2.92
N LEU A 7 4.71 13.75 -4.03
CA LEU A 7 4.58 12.30 -4.07
C LEU A 7 5.84 11.76 -4.72
N THR A 8 6.66 11.07 -3.92
CA THR A 8 7.86 10.40 -4.39
C THR A 8 7.54 8.93 -4.65
N ASN A 9 7.76 8.49 -5.89
CA ASN A 9 7.56 7.11 -6.29
C ASN A 9 8.89 6.35 -6.20
N ASN A 10 9.10 5.65 -5.09
CA ASN A 10 10.27 4.81 -4.85
C ASN A 10 10.09 3.36 -5.36
N THR A 11 8.99 3.07 -6.05
CA THR A 11 8.78 1.71 -6.59
C THR A 11 9.75 1.43 -7.74
N ALA A 12 10.02 0.15 -7.98
CA ALA A 12 10.88 -0.28 -9.09
C ALA A 12 10.16 -0.31 -10.46
N HIS A 13 8.85 -0.60 -10.47
CA HIS A 13 8.14 -0.94 -11.71
C HIS A 13 6.76 -0.28 -11.86
N VAL A 14 6.29 0.46 -10.84
CA VAL A 14 4.94 1.04 -10.84
C VAL A 14 4.97 2.47 -11.35
N THR A 15 4.16 2.76 -12.36
CA THR A 15 3.90 4.11 -12.84
C THR A 15 2.56 4.57 -12.32
N LEU A 16 2.53 5.77 -11.73
CA LEU A 16 1.31 6.49 -11.36
C LEU A 16 0.88 7.35 -12.54
N THR A 17 -0.38 7.27 -12.95
CA THR A 17 -0.97 8.13 -13.98
C THR A 17 -2.16 8.87 -13.39
N THR A 18 -2.11 10.18 -13.45
CA THR A 18 -3.18 11.04 -12.93
C THR A 18 -4.48 10.76 -13.67
N ILE A 19 -5.55 10.52 -12.92
CA ILE A 19 -6.90 10.42 -13.45
C ILE A 19 -7.54 11.81 -13.34
N ILE A 20 -7.91 12.39 -14.48
CA ILE A 20 -8.66 13.65 -14.54
C ILE A 20 -10.14 13.28 -14.73
N GLY A 21 -10.98 13.59 -13.73
CA GLY A 21 -12.40 13.27 -13.73
C GLY A 21 -13.24 14.44 -13.25
N PHE A 22 -14.57 14.33 -13.33
CA PHE A 22 -15.50 15.40 -12.92
C PHE A 22 -15.38 15.81 -11.43
N LEU A 23 -14.69 14.99 -10.61
CA LEU A 23 -14.42 15.23 -9.19
C LEU A 23 -12.90 15.32 -8.88
N ASP A 24 -12.01 15.31 -9.88
CA ASP A 24 -10.55 15.21 -9.67
C ASP A 24 -9.75 16.01 -10.72
N PRO A 25 -8.78 16.86 -10.31
CA PRO A 25 -8.56 17.36 -8.97
C PRO A 25 -9.45 18.59 -8.72
N ALA A 26 -10.37 18.50 -7.76
CA ALA A 26 -10.97 19.71 -7.22
C ALA A 26 -9.84 20.53 -6.57
N GLY A 27 -9.59 21.73 -7.11
CA GLY A 27 -8.68 22.70 -6.51
C GLY A 27 -7.18 22.49 -6.68
N MET A 28 -6.65 21.34 -7.14
CA MET A 28 -5.19 21.22 -7.36
C MET A 28 -4.70 21.82 -8.68
N THR A 29 -3.51 22.39 -8.64
CA THR A 29 -2.78 22.92 -9.79
C THR A 29 -1.35 22.38 -9.82
N ASN A 30 -0.68 22.51 -10.98
CA ASN A 30 0.71 22.13 -11.18
C ASN A 30 1.01 20.66 -10.79
N TYR A 31 0.17 19.73 -11.23
CA TYR A 31 0.36 18.30 -11.02
C TYR A 31 0.86 17.62 -12.29
N PRO A 32 1.78 16.63 -12.19
CA PRO A 32 2.22 15.90 -13.36
C PRO A 32 1.12 14.97 -13.88
N SER A 33 1.11 14.71 -15.19
CA SER A 33 0.23 13.70 -15.79
C SER A 33 0.61 12.27 -15.39
N SER A 34 1.87 12.05 -15.05
CA SER A 34 2.38 10.76 -14.58
C SER A 34 3.61 10.91 -13.69
N ILE A 35 3.85 9.91 -12.83
CA ILE A 35 5.04 9.82 -11.98
C ILE A 35 5.65 8.43 -12.19
N ALA A 36 6.77 8.40 -12.88
CA ALA A 36 7.51 7.18 -13.20
C ALA A 36 8.22 6.60 -11.95
N PRO A 37 8.60 5.31 -11.98
CA PRO A 37 9.47 4.69 -10.99
C PRO A 37 10.72 5.54 -10.71
N GLY A 38 11.07 5.71 -9.43
CA GLY A 38 12.23 6.48 -8.97
C GLY A 38 12.12 8.00 -9.10
N THR A 39 10.95 8.54 -9.47
CA THR A 39 10.75 10.00 -9.67
C THR A 39 9.78 10.60 -8.67
N SER A 40 9.70 11.93 -8.63
CA SER A 40 8.77 12.66 -7.77
C SER A 40 7.88 13.59 -8.56
N GLY A 41 6.63 13.72 -8.14
CA GLY A 41 5.70 14.75 -8.58
C GLY A 41 5.43 15.76 -7.48
N THR A 42 5.35 17.04 -7.85
CA THR A 42 4.94 18.11 -6.93
C THR A 42 3.52 18.54 -7.27
N PHE A 43 2.76 18.98 -6.27
CA PHE A 43 1.36 19.37 -6.38
C PHE A 43 1.13 20.65 -5.59
N VAL A 44 0.19 21.48 -6.05
CA VAL A 44 -0.23 22.68 -5.34
C VAL A 44 -1.74 22.61 -5.09
N GLY A 45 -2.14 22.36 -3.85
CA GLY A 45 -3.52 22.47 -3.39
C GLY A 45 -3.86 23.91 -2.99
N HIS A 46 -5.12 24.30 -3.15
CA HIS A 46 -5.63 25.64 -2.89
C HIS A 46 -6.60 25.69 -1.71
N GLU A 47 -7.31 24.59 -1.44
CA GLU A 47 -8.32 24.50 -0.39
C GLU A 47 -8.23 23.22 0.45
N PHE A 48 -8.94 23.22 1.58
CA PHE A 48 -9.07 22.05 2.44
C PHE A 48 -9.80 20.93 1.71
N GLY A 49 -9.18 19.75 1.64
CA GLY A 49 -9.80 18.57 1.07
C GLY A 49 -9.56 18.39 -0.42
N ASP A 50 -8.78 19.27 -1.06
CA ASP A 50 -8.28 19.05 -2.42
C ASP A 50 -7.57 17.70 -2.49
N PHE A 51 -7.88 16.93 -3.53
CA PHE A 51 -7.29 15.63 -3.78
C PHE A 51 -6.92 15.44 -5.24
N ILE A 52 -6.05 14.46 -5.47
CA ILE A 52 -5.68 13.94 -6.77
C ILE A 52 -5.73 12.41 -6.71
N THR A 53 -6.24 11.80 -7.78
CA THR A 53 -6.30 10.35 -7.91
C THR A 53 -5.36 9.86 -9.01
N PHE A 54 -4.71 8.73 -8.73
CA PHE A 54 -3.83 8.04 -9.66
C PHE A 54 -4.34 6.64 -9.96
N SER A 55 -4.28 6.27 -11.24
CA SER A 55 -4.22 4.87 -11.65
C SER A 55 -2.78 4.38 -11.54
N LEU A 56 -2.61 3.11 -11.22
CA LEU A 56 -1.29 2.48 -11.11
C LEU A 56 -1.18 1.40 -12.20
N SER A 57 -0.03 1.36 -12.85
CA SER A 57 0.33 0.30 -13.80
C SER A 57 1.69 -0.27 -13.43
N ASN A 58 1.88 -1.58 -13.55
CA ASN A 58 3.14 -2.23 -13.25
C ASN A 58 3.75 -2.82 -14.54
N SER A 59 4.90 -2.29 -14.94
CA SER A 59 5.59 -2.72 -16.17
C SER A 59 6.10 -4.16 -16.11
N ALA A 60 6.43 -4.68 -14.94
CA ALA A 60 6.83 -6.08 -14.74
C ALA A 60 5.64 -7.04 -14.77
N TYR A 61 4.42 -6.55 -14.45
CA TYR A 61 3.19 -7.34 -14.44
C TYR A 61 2.02 -6.55 -15.05
N PRO A 62 1.95 -6.40 -16.38
CA PRO A 62 0.96 -5.52 -17.03
C PRO A 62 -0.50 -5.94 -16.82
N SER A 63 -0.75 -7.22 -16.54
CA SER A 63 -2.09 -7.76 -16.23
C SER A 63 -2.54 -7.51 -14.80
N ARG A 64 -1.66 -6.96 -13.94
CA ARG A 64 -1.98 -6.68 -12.56
C ARG A 64 -2.77 -5.39 -12.44
N THR A 65 -3.96 -5.50 -11.85
CA THR A 65 -4.81 -4.37 -11.54
C THR A 65 -4.54 -3.88 -10.12
N TYR A 66 -4.41 -2.57 -9.96
CA TYR A 66 -4.34 -1.92 -8.66
C TYR A 66 -5.61 -1.09 -8.43
N PRO A 67 -6.09 -0.97 -7.18
CA PRO A 67 -7.00 0.11 -6.83
C PRO A 67 -6.33 1.46 -7.08
N ALA A 68 -7.12 2.46 -7.44
CA ALA A 68 -6.61 3.81 -7.60
C ALA A 68 -6.12 4.38 -6.26
N LEU A 69 -5.02 5.12 -6.28
CA LEU A 69 -4.48 5.81 -5.12
C LEU A 69 -4.99 7.25 -5.12
N ARG A 70 -5.67 7.67 -4.06
CA ARG A 70 -6.02 9.08 -3.85
C ARG A 70 -5.06 9.69 -2.85
N VAL A 71 -4.53 10.86 -3.17
CA VAL A 71 -3.69 11.68 -2.27
C VAL A 71 -4.35 13.03 -2.08
N ARG A 72 -4.40 13.52 -0.85
CA ARG A 72 -5.04 14.79 -0.50
C ARG A 72 -4.21 15.58 0.49
N TRP A 73 -4.40 16.89 0.57
CA TRP A 73 -3.86 17.68 1.69
C TRP A 73 -4.95 17.94 2.72
N VAL A 74 -4.63 17.73 4.00
CA VAL A 74 -5.54 18.05 5.12
C VAL A 74 -4.93 19.16 5.96
N GLN A 75 -5.62 20.30 5.99
CA GLN A 75 -5.35 21.37 6.93
C GLN A 75 -6.30 21.23 8.12
N ASN A 76 -5.79 21.05 9.34
CA ASN A 76 -6.69 20.98 10.49
C ASN A 76 -7.38 22.36 10.66
N PRO A 77 -8.70 22.45 10.92
CA PRO A 77 -9.40 23.71 11.19
C PRO A 77 -8.76 24.59 12.28
N VAL A 78 -7.93 24.04 13.16
CA VAL A 78 -7.14 24.80 14.16
C VAL A 78 -5.81 25.35 13.62
N GLY A 79 -5.56 25.30 12.31
CA GLY A 79 -4.36 25.87 11.67
C GLY A 79 -3.09 25.01 11.80
N VAL A 80 -3.19 23.80 12.37
CA VAL A 80 -2.08 22.84 12.41
C VAL A 80 -2.04 22.08 11.08
N ASN A 81 -0.92 22.17 10.37
CA ASN A 81 -0.70 21.38 9.15
C ASN A 81 -0.74 19.88 9.52
N ALA A 82 -1.71 19.14 8.97
CA ALA A 82 -1.80 17.70 9.20
C ALA A 82 -1.02 16.89 8.15
N GLY A 83 -0.46 17.56 7.13
CA GLY A 83 0.33 16.93 6.07
C GLY A 83 -0.54 16.37 4.93
N PRO A 84 0.10 15.83 3.87
CA PRO A 84 -0.60 15.02 2.91
C PRO A 84 -1.12 13.72 3.55
N GLN A 85 -2.27 13.26 3.06
CA GLN A 85 -2.88 11.98 3.39
C GLN A 85 -3.13 11.18 2.12
N TRP A 86 -3.27 9.87 2.25
CA TRP A 86 -3.53 8.98 1.12
C TRP A 86 -4.56 7.91 1.47
N GLN A 87 -5.24 7.40 0.45
CA GLN A 87 -6.18 6.29 0.58
C GLN A 87 -6.27 5.48 -0.72
N TRP A 88 -6.44 4.17 -0.61
CA TRP A 88 -6.82 3.33 -1.75
C TRP A 88 -8.33 3.47 -2.00
N GLN A 89 -8.73 3.69 -3.25
CA GLN A 89 -10.14 3.92 -3.60
C GLN A 89 -11.00 2.65 -3.58
N SER A 90 -10.39 1.46 -3.62
CA SER A 90 -11.10 0.20 -3.59
C SER A 90 -10.29 -0.92 -2.93
N THR A 91 -10.99 -1.98 -2.58
CA THR A 91 -10.42 -3.25 -2.10
C THR A 91 -10.30 -4.26 -3.23
N PRO A 92 -9.35 -5.19 -3.17
CA PRO A 92 -8.35 -5.36 -2.12
C PRO A 92 -7.21 -4.32 -2.20
N VAL A 93 -6.69 -3.92 -1.04
CA VAL A 93 -5.48 -3.09 -0.93
C VAL A 93 -4.28 -3.86 -1.49
N PRO A 94 -3.37 -3.23 -2.26
CA PRO A 94 -2.18 -3.91 -2.77
C PRO A 94 -1.33 -4.46 -1.64
N THR A 95 -0.77 -5.65 -1.83
CA THR A 95 0.11 -6.30 -0.85
C THR A 95 1.60 -6.05 -1.13
N ASP A 96 1.92 -5.43 -2.25
CA ASP A 96 3.28 -5.27 -2.77
C ASP A 96 3.73 -3.82 -2.90
N VAL A 97 2.80 -2.87 -2.86
CA VAL A 97 3.06 -1.44 -2.81
C VAL A 97 2.29 -0.81 -1.67
N TYR A 98 2.90 0.15 -1.00
CA TYR A 98 2.27 0.91 0.08
C TYR A 98 2.67 2.38 -0.01
N ALA A 99 1.76 3.25 0.40
CA ALA A 99 2.06 4.66 0.60
C ALA A 99 2.47 4.89 2.06
N ASP A 100 3.42 5.77 2.28
CA ASP A 100 3.98 6.14 3.57
C ASP A 100 3.97 7.66 3.72
N ASP A 101 3.36 8.13 4.81
CA ASP A 101 3.22 9.53 5.19
C ASP A 101 3.84 9.81 6.57
N THR A 102 4.72 8.95 7.08
CA THR A 102 5.32 9.06 8.43
C THR A 102 6.04 10.40 8.67
N ASN A 103 6.56 11.05 7.62
CA ASN A 103 7.24 12.36 7.71
C ASN A 103 6.44 13.54 7.10
N SER A 104 5.17 13.30 6.76
CA SER A 104 4.30 14.19 5.98
C SER A 104 4.18 15.61 6.53
N VAL A 105 4.16 15.79 7.86
CA VAL A 105 4.07 17.13 8.49
C VAL A 105 5.36 17.94 8.31
N THR A 106 6.52 17.27 8.21
CA THR A 106 7.83 17.92 8.14
C THR A 106 8.35 18.09 6.71
N THR A 107 8.02 17.17 5.82
CA THR A 107 8.53 17.16 4.44
C THR A 107 7.44 17.42 3.40
N ASN A 108 6.16 17.50 3.80
CA ASN A 108 5.01 17.55 2.90
C ASN A 108 5.09 16.47 1.81
N THR A 109 5.63 15.30 2.13
CA THR A 109 5.90 14.24 1.15
C THR A 109 5.17 12.96 1.52
N VAL A 110 4.53 12.33 0.53
CA VAL A 110 4.08 10.95 0.56
C VAL A 110 5.07 10.13 -0.26
N TYR A 111 5.45 8.95 0.24
CA TYR A 111 6.32 8.02 -0.45
C TYR A 111 5.51 6.80 -0.89
N LEU A 112 5.46 6.52 -2.18
CA LEU A 112 5.00 5.23 -2.68
C LEU A 112 6.20 4.29 -2.74
N ASN A 113 6.18 3.24 -1.93
CA ASN A 113 7.27 2.29 -1.79
C ASN A 113 6.80 0.89 -2.17
N ASP A 114 7.73 0.06 -2.61
CA ASP A 114 7.49 -1.38 -2.64
C ASP A 114 7.59 -1.93 -1.19
N VAL A 115 6.73 -2.86 -0.79
CA VAL A 115 6.75 -3.47 0.56
C VAL A 115 8.03 -4.27 0.74
N SER A 116 8.89 -4.00 1.72
CA SER A 116 10.14 -4.74 1.93
C SER A 116 9.92 -6.27 1.93
N GLY A 117 10.37 -6.94 0.86
CA GLY A 117 10.00 -8.33 0.53
C GLY A 117 9.47 -8.49 -0.90
N SER A 118 9.02 -7.39 -1.51
CA SER A 118 8.60 -7.17 -2.90
C SER A 118 9.77 -7.14 -3.92
N LYS A 119 10.98 -7.55 -3.51
CA LYS A 119 12.09 -7.65 -4.44
C LYS A 119 11.67 -8.65 -5.51
N ALA A 120 11.61 -8.19 -6.76
CA ALA A 120 11.55 -9.04 -7.94
C ALA A 120 12.63 -10.14 -7.84
N LYS A 121 12.31 -11.27 -7.21
CA LYS A 121 13.04 -12.55 -7.23
C LYS A 121 12.10 -13.66 -6.75
N ARG A 122 11.46 -14.32 -7.70
CA ARG A 122 11.38 -15.79 -7.80
C ARG A 122 10.63 -16.16 -9.07
N SER A 123 11.21 -17.08 -9.83
CA SER A 123 10.56 -17.63 -11.01
C SER A 123 9.33 -18.45 -10.58
N PRO A 124 8.30 -18.62 -11.44
CA PRO A 124 7.10 -19.40 -11.12
C PRO A 124 7.38 -20.83 -10.61
N ALA A 125 8.54 -21.40 -10.94
CA ALA A 125 8.96 -22.73 -10.48
C ALA A 125 9.26 -22.81 -8.97
N GLU A 126 9.67 -21.70 -8.33
CA GLU A 126 10.03 -21.68 -6.91
C GLU A 126 8.83 -21.43 -5.97
N ILE A 127 7.73 -20.90 -6.51
CA ILE A 127 6.50 -20.60 -5.75
C ILE A 127 5.77 -21.92 -5.39
N ASN A 128 5.68 -22.85 -6.35
CA ASN A 128 5.02 -24.13 -6.12
C ASN A 128 5.70 -24.99 -5.04
N GLN A 129 7.02 -24.91 -4.87
CA GLN A 129 7.71 -25.73 -3.88
C GLN A 129 7.54 -25.21 -2.44
N ARG A 130 7.46 -23.89 -2.25
CA ARG A 130 7.26 -23.29 -0.93
C ARG A 130 5.81 -23.42 -0.44
N ASP A 131 4.82 -23.23 -1.31
CA ASP A 131 3.43 -23.40 -0.91
C ASP A 131 3.12 -24.85 -0.51
N ILE A 132 3.74 -25.82 -1.19
CA ILE A 132 3.68 -27.23 -0.80
C ILE A 132 4.36 -27.46 0.57
N GLN A 133 5.47 -26.79 0.85
CA GLN A 133 6.20 -26.97 2.11
C GLN A 133 5.51 -26.27 3.29
N VAL A 134 4.93 -25.09 3.10
CA VAL A 134 4.13 -24.38 4.10
C VAL A 134 2.85 -25.15 4.43
N LYS A 135 2.17 -25.70 3.41
CA LYS A 135 0.99 -26.53 3.62
C LYS A 135 1.30 -27.79 4.44
N ARG A 136 2.39 -28.49 4.12
CA ARG A 136 2.82 -29.68 4.90
C ARG A 136 3.18 -29.34 6.34
N SER A 137 3.84 -28.21 6.59
CA SER A 137 4.18 -27.77 7.95
C SER A 137 2.95 -27.37 8.76
N ALA A 138 1.95 -26.74 8.13
CA ALA A 138 0.69 -26.39 8.80
C ALA A 138 -0.13 -27.64 9.15
N GLU A 139 -0.17 -28.63 8.26
CA GLU A 139 -0.81 -29.93 8.51
C GLU A 139 -0.11 -30.69 9.66
N ALA A 140 1.23 -30.69 9.69
CA ALA A 140 2.00 -31.31 10.77
C ALA A 140 1.75 -30.64 12.14
N ALA A 141 1.70 -29.30 12.18
CA ALA A 141 1.43 -28.56 13.41
C ALA A 141 -0.01 -28.76 13.93
N ALA A 142 -0.99 -28.88 13.02
CA ALA A 142 -2.37 -29.15 13.39
C ALA A 142 -2.53 -30.54 14.02
N GLU A 143 -1.86 -31.56 13.49
CA GLU A 143 -1.85 -32.90 14.07
C GLU A 143 -1.15 -32.93 15.43
N GLU A 144 -0.05 -32.19 15.61
CA GLU A 144 0.63 -32.10 16.91
C GLU A 144 -0.26 -31.44 18.00
N ILE A 145 -0.99 -30.38 17.64
CA ILE A 145 -1.93 -29.72 18.54
C ILE A 145 -3.10 -30.66 18.91
N LYS A 146 -3.57 -31.44 17.94
CA LYS A 146 -4.63 -32.43 18.16
C LYS A 146 -4.17 -33.55 19.08
N ALA A 147 -2.95 -34.05 18.89
CA ALA A 147 -2.33 -35.05 19.76
C ALA A 147 -2.17 -34.52 21.20
N LYS A 148 -1.62 -33.31 21.37
CA LYS A 148 -1.46 -32.67 22.69
C LYS A 148 -2.79 -32.40 23.40
N ARG A 149 -3.84 -32.03 22.65
CA ARG A 149 -5.19 -31.88 23.22
C ARG A 149 -5.78 -33.22 23.67
N ALA A 150 -5.56 -34.30 22.94
CA ALA A 150 -6.00 -35.64 23.34
C ALA A 150 -5.29 -36.13 24.61
N GLU A 151 -3.97 -35.92 24.71
CA GLU A 151 -3.19 -36.26 25.91
C GLU A 151 -3.59 -35.42 27.14
N GLY A 152 -3.79 -34.10 26.96
CA GLY A 152 -4.25 -33.21 28.02
C GLY A 152 -5.66 -33.52 28.53
N LEU A 153 -6.52 -34.07 27.67
CA LEU A 153 -7.85 -34.55 28.07
C LEU A 153 -7.74 -35.83 28.92
N ASN A 154 -6.92 -36.80 28.50
CA ASN A 154 -6.71 -38.05 29.26
C ASN A 154 -6.11 -37.82 30.66
N LEU A 155 -5.22 -36.83 30.81
CA LEU A 155 -4.66 -36.44 32.11
C LEU A 155 -5.68 -35.83 33.08
N ARG A 156 -6.76 -35.22 32.57
CA ARG A 156 -7.83 -34.65 33.41
C ARG A 156 -8.84 -35.71 33.86
N PHE A 157 -9.05 -36.77 33.09
CA PHE A 157 -9.98 -37.85 33.46
C PHE A 157 -9.39 -38.88 34.44
N ASN A 158 -8.05 -39.03 34.51
CA ASN A 158 -7.38 -39.95 35.45
C ASN A 158 -7.03 -39.35 36.83
N ARG A 159 -7.55 -38.16 37.18
CA ARG A 159 -7.32 -37.50 38.48
C ARG A 159 -8.53 -37.57 39.45
N HIS A 160 -9.47 -38.47 39.21
CA HIS A 160 -10.58 -38.78 40.11
C HIS A 160 -10.56 -40.24 40.54
#